data_AF-A0A258KVA9-F1
#
_entry.id   AF-A0A258KVA9-F1
#
_cell.length_a   1.000
_cell.length_b   1.000
_cell.length_c   1.000
_cell.angle_alpha   90.00
_cell.angle_beta   90.00
_cell.angle_gamma   90.00
#
_symmetry.space_group_name_H-M   'P 1'
#
loop_
_entity.id
_entity.type
_entity.pdbx_description
1 polymer ?
#
loop_
_entity_poly.entity_id
_entity_poly.type
_entity_poly.pdbx_seq_one_letter_code
_entity_poly.pdbx_strand_id
1 'polypeptide(L)'
;MESTVLFRDRQELQSADLNNAQDFARASLDHVVKDTIDGGKCYVGFTASKTAAAEVTLTAGRLYAGGQVFARDEDVVLDLFNALPLVTKKRVAIVAFGQTVDTDVQPRDFLIDAQLGTTEPQSVAMENHRRAELSVVAGTESPDPSYPPTDANVTVIAYVNLDTAGILSIEPWVPTQCPNLRLVANRVTALETWRGQISGQVDTLRTDLSALADRMQAYATKIEVVDLTEQLEELRRKVYEPGAYIYYGTDHFLDETGTDAAKPGYDAFLNEGVRFPTAGSATSTLALLNPNNTFVTVNNGFVLPKYGHGLRMNLAGYSGEVRMAQYSFETTEIRQLFRTRERRRYGATREVCSNATWWRQGTYDLAANIFTRNGETWEVTNGIPDVMPNGQRIPNGNVHWIRLRQFWIDTYQEPYWDRVTTTTTLNGQQVAQTFLGLGLGRGGSSVACGNAGADHANVSRGRTALRPRSRHNGRPLRRHDQHRQRRGAGHVLRLDGRRVLCRKSGRRFETAALLRPVRAVAAVD
;
A
#
# COMPACT_ATOMS: atom_id res chain seq x y z
N MET A 1 -9.40 7.65 -51.98
CA MET A 1 -8.70 8.40 -53.04
C MET A 1 -9.34 9.76 -53.14
N GLU A 2 -8.64 10.80 -52.69
CA GLU A 2 -9.17 12.16 -52.51
C GLU A 2 -9.18 12.97 -53.81
N SER A 3 -8.25 12.66 -54.73
CA SER A 3 -8.08 13.30 -56.02
C SER A 3 -8.00 12.25 -57.13
N THR A 4 -8.54 12.55 -58.31
CA THR A 4 -8.48 11.68 -59.49
C THR A 4 -8.10 12.47 -60.73
N VAL A 5 -7.38 11.82 -61.65
CA VAL A 5 -7.07 12.38 -62.98
C VAL A 5 -8.25 12.09 -63.91
N LEU A 6 -8.75 13.13 -64.58
CA LEU A 6 -9.91 13.03 -65.47
C LEU A 6 -9.44 12.78 -66.91
N PHE A 7 -9.64 11.57 -67.42
CA PHE A 7 -9.41 11.24 -68.83
C PHE A 7 -10.67 11.52 -69.66
N ARG A 8 -10.50 12.18 -70.80
CA ARG A 8 -11.59 12.45 -71.76
C ARG A 8 -11.35 11.71 -73.07
N ASP A 9 -12.44 11.40 -73.76
CA ASP A 9 -12.38 10.82 -75.09
C ASP A 9 -11.65 11.77 -76.07
N ARG A 10 -10.76 11.23 -76.90
CA ARG A 10 -9.89 11.95 -77.86
C ARG A 10 -8.87 12.94 -77.26
N GLN A 11 -8.54 12.85 -75.98
CA GLN A 11 -7.47 13.65 -75.37
C GLN A 11 -6.09 13.00 -75.58
N GLU A 12 -5.05 13.81 -75.84
CA GLU A 12 -3.65 13.35 -75.80
C GLU A 12 -3.23 13.08 -74.36
N LEU A 13 -2.74 11.88 -74.09
CA LEU A 13 -2.33 11.46 -72.77
C LEU A 13 -0.88 11.88 -72.52
N GLN A 14 -0.67 12.80 -71.59
CA GLN A 14 0.68 13.17 -71.18
C GLN A 14 1.21 12.18 -70.12
N SER A 15 2.52 11.91 -70.12
CA SER A 15 3.15 11.06 -69.10
C SER A 15 2.95 11.61 -67.68
N ALA A 16 2.86 12.94 -67.53
CA ALA A 16 2.55 13.59 -66.27
C ALA A 16 1.16 13.19 -65.71
N ASP A 17 0.16 12.95 -66.57
CA ASP A 17 -1.18 12.54 -66.12
C ASP A 17 -1.16 11.15 -65.49
N LEU A 18 -0.34 10.24 -66.02
CA LEU A 18 -0.15 8.90 -65.47
C LEU A 18 0.63 8.93 -64.15
N ASN A 19 1.66 9.76 -64.05
CA ASN A 19 2.42 9.94 -62.80
C ASN A 19 1.53 10.55 -61.69
N ASN A 20 0.75 11.57 -62.02
CA ASN A 20 -0.20 12.20 -61.10
C ASN A 20 -1.24 11.19 -60.58
N ALA A 21 -1.73 10.28 -61.43
CA ALA A 21 -2.66 9.24 -61.01
C ALA A 21 -2.05 8.31 -59.95
N GLN A 22 -0.77 7.95 -60.10
CA GLN A 22 -0.03 7.15 -59.12
C GLN A 22 0.21 7.93 -57.82
N ASP A 23 0.60 9.20 -57.91
CA ASP A 23 0.88 10.03 -56.74
C ASP A 23 -0.39 10.30 -55.93
N PHE A 24 -1.54 10.53 -56.57
CA PHE A 24 -2.82 10.67 -55.86
C PHE A 24 -3.24 9.38 -55.16
N ALA A 25 -2.96 8.21 -55.75
CA ALA A 25 -3.25 6.92 -55.13
C ALA A 25 -2.36 6.71 -53.91
N ARG A 26 -1.06 6.99 -54.05
CA ARG A 26 -0.06 6.90 -52.98
C ARG A 26 -0.38 7.85 -51.83
N ALA A 27 -0.66 9.13 -52.10
CA ALA A 27 -1.01 10.11 -51.09
C ALA A 27 -2.27 9.71 -50.31
N SER A 28 -3.29 9.19 -51.01
CA SER A 28 -4.51 8.73 -50.34
C SER A 28 -4.26 7.55 -49.39
N LEU A 29 -3.33 6.65 -49.71
CA LEU A 29 -2.95 5.56 -48.83
C LEU A 29 -2.13 6.07 -47.64
N ASP A 30 -1.21 7.01 -47.88
CA ASP A 30 -0.40 7.63 -46.83
C ASP A 30 -1.29 8.36 -45.80
N HIS A 31 -2.36 9.04 -46.25
CA HIS A 31 -3.33 9.69 -45.37
C HIS A 31 -4.10 8.66 -44.52
N VAL A 32 -4.60 7.58 -45.13
CA VAL A 32 -5.30 6.52 -44.39
C VAL A 32 -4.40 5.91 -43.32
N VAL A 33 -3.14 5.65 -43.63
CA VAL A 33 -2.16 5.12 -42.67
C VAL A 33 -1.91 6.13 -41.54
N LYS A 34 -1.68 7.40 -41.88
CA LYS A 34 -1.42 8.49 -40.92
C LYS A 34 -2.57 8.66 -39.93
N ASP A 35 -3.81 8.57 -40.41
CA ASP A 35 -5.00 8.76 -39.59
C ASP A 35 -5.33 7.55 -38.69
N THR A 36 -4.84 6.35 -39.04
CA THR A 36 -5.25 5.09 -38.38
C THR A 36 -4.22 4.47 -37.45
N ILE A 37 -2.91 4.67 -37.65
CA ILE A 37 -1.86 3.86 -37.02
C ILE A 37 -1.09 4.56 -35.87
N ASP A 38 -1.42 5.80 -35.53
CA ASP A 38 -0.67 6.74 -34.65
C ASP A 38 0.23 7.67 -35.48
N GLY A 39 0.25 8.95 -35.10
CA GLY A 39 0.98 10.00 -35.83
C GLY A 39 2.51 9.89 -35.72
N GLY A 40 2.99 8.97 -34.88
CA GLY A 40 4.40 8.68 -34.66
C GLY A 40 5.03 7.75 -35.69
N LYS A 41 6.05 7.02 -35.24
CA LYS A 41 6.73 5.99 -36.03
C LYS A 41 6.52 4.64 -35.35
N CYS A 42 6.18 3.62 -36.12
CA CYS A 42 6.06 2.27 -35.59
C CYS A 42 6.43 1.23 -36.66
N TYR A 43 6.70 0.00 -36.22
CA TYR A 43 7.08 -1.08 -37.12
C TYR A 43 6.17 -2.32 -36.98
N VAL A 44 6.10 -3.11 -38.06
CA VAL A 44 5.48 -4.44 -38.08
C VAL A 44 6.43 -5.41 -38.77
N GLY A 45 6.57 -6.62 -38.22
CA GLY A 45 7.57 -7.59 -38.70
C GLY A 45 8.93 -7.34 -38.06
N PHE A 46 10.01 -7.46 -38.83
CA PHE A 46 11.40 -7.31 -38.36
C PHE A 46 11.71 -8.17 -37.12
N THR A 47 11.35 -9.46 -37.18
CA THR A 47 11.65 -10.38 -36.10
C THR A 47 13.15 -10.63 -36.08
N ALA A 48 13.83 -10.18 -35.02
CA ALA A 48 15.27 -10.36 -34.85
C ALA A 48 15.57 -11.74 -34.28
N SER A 49 16.44 -12.49 -34.97
CA SER A 49 16.86 -13.84 -34.59
C SER A 49 18.38 -13.98 -34.66
N LYS A 50 18.98 -14.69 -33.71
CA LYS A 50 20.43 -14.94 -33.70
C LYS A 50 20.74 -16.04 -34.72
N THR A 51 21.54 -15.72 -35.72
CA THR A 51 21.97 -16.69 -36.75
C THR A 51 23.42 -17.14 -36.58
N ALA A 52 24.29 -16.28 -36.02
CA ALA A 52 25.67 -16.65 -35.66
C ALA A 52 26.09 -16.02 -34.31
N ALA A 53 27.36 -16.17 -33.93
CA ALA A 53 27.88 -15.59 -32.69
C ALA A 53 27.78 -14.06 -32.68
N ALA A 54 28.04 -13.40 -33.81
CA ALA A 54 27.97 -11.94 -33.97
C ALA A 54 26.96 -11.49 -35.03
N GLU A 55 26.10 -12.38 -35.54
CA GLU A 55 25.12 -12.03 -36.58
C GLU A 55 23.68 -12.15 -36.07
N VAL A 56 22.88 -11.15 -36.42
CA VAL A 56 21.44 -11.12 -36.20
C VAL A 56 20.73 -10.99 -37.53
N THR A 57 19.80 -11.89 -37.82
CA THR A 57 18.92 -11.79 -38.99
C THR A 57 17.58 -11.21 -38.59
N LEU A 58 17.17 -10.15 -39.29
CA LEU A 58 15.83 -9.59 -39.19
C LEU A 58 15.00 -10.06 -40.39
N THR A 59 13.81 -10.57 -40.09
CA THR A 59 12.87 -10.97 -41.15
C THR A 59 12.35 -9.75 -41.91
N ALA A 60 11.79 -9.99 -43.10
CA ALA A 60 10.99 -9.00 -43.82
C ALA A 60 9.98 -8.26 -42.92
N GLY A 61 9.73 -6.98 -43.22
CA GLY A 61 8.98 -6.08 -42.35
C GLY A 61 8.61 -4.76 -43.00
N ARG A 62 7.81 -3.96 -42.27
CA ARG A 62 7.35 -2.63 -42.68
C ARG A 62 7.56 -1.63 -41.57
N LEU A 63 8.05 -0.45 -41.94
CA LEU A 63 8.18 0.73 -41.10
C LEU A 63 7.13 1.74 -41.52
N TYR A 64 6.39 2.27 -40.56
CA TYR A 64 5.43 3.35 -40.75
C TYR A 64 6.02 4.62 -40.14
N ALA A 65 6.12 5.69 -40.94
CA ALA A 65 6.64 6.97 -40.48
C ALA A 65 5.89 8.13 -41.15
N GLY A 66 5.17 8.92 -40.35
CA GLY A 66 4.47 10.11 -40.84
C GLY A 66 3.40 9.82 -41.90
N GLY A 67 2.81 8.63 -41.88
CA GLY A 67 1.84 8.14 -42.88
C GLY A 67 2.46 7.33 -44.01
N GLN A 68 3.75 7.51 -44.29
CA GLN A 68 4.43 6.75 -45.35
C GLN A 68 4.77 5.34 -44.88
N VAL A 69 4.59 4.38 -45.78
CA VAL A 69 4.96 2.97 -45.58
C VAL A 69 6.28 2.69 -46.28
N PHE A 70 7.27 2.22 -45.52
CA PHE A 70 8.56 1.76 -46.00
C PHE A 70 8.64 0.24 -45.82
N ALA A 71 8.82 -0.50 -46.90
CA ALA A 71 8.86 -1.96 -46.88
C ALA A 71 10.29 -2.47 -47.03
N ARG A 72 10.55 -3.64 -46.44
CA ARG A 72 11.71 -4.48 -46.75
C ARG A 72 11.17 -5.90 -46.89
N ASP A 73 11.16 -6.40 -48.11
CA ASP A 73 10.55 -7.70 -48.44
C ASP A 73 11.53 -8.88 -48.30
N GLU A 74 12.78 -8.59 -47.98
CA GLU A 74 13.86 -9.57 -47.83
C GLU A 74 14.38 -9.57 -46.39
N ASP A 75 14.87 -10.74 -45.97
CA ASP A 75 15.57 -10.87 -44.70
C ASP A 75 16.94 -10.17 -44.78
N VAL A 76 17.31 -9.47 -43.71
CA VAL A 76 18.55 -8.70 -43.62
C VAL A 76 19.41 -9.27 -42.50
N VAL A 77 20.64 -9.65 -42.85
CA VAL A 77 21.66 -10.06 -41.88
C VAL A 77 22.44 -8.83 -41.46
N LEU A 78 22.43 -8.52 -40.16
CA LEU A 78 23.25 -7.48 -39.56
C LEU A 78 24.44 -8.13 -38.84
N ASP A 79 25.64 -7.71 -39.23
CA ASP A 79 26.88 -8.10 -38.56
C ASP A 79 27.18 -7.13 -37.41
N LEU A 80 27.31 -7.70 -36.21
CA LEU A 80 27.64 -7.00 -34.96
C LEU A 80 29.09 -7.21 -34.54
N PHE A 81 29.93 -7.83 -35.37
CA PHE A 81 31.33 -8.11 -35.05
C PHE A 81 32.09 -6.84 -34.67
N ASN A 82 31.92 -5.77 -35.44
CA ASN A 82 32.53 -4.46 -35.16
C ASN A 82 31.96 -3.78 -33.91
N ALA A 83 30.83 -4.26 -33.39
CA ALA A 83 30.18 -3.73 -32.19
C ALA A 83 30.49 -4.56 -30.92
N LEU A 84 31.24 -5.65 -31.02
CA LEU A 84 31.59 -6.48 -29.86
C LEU A 84 32.36 -5.67 -28.79
N PRO A 85 32.07 -5.86 -27.49
CA PRO A 85 32.87 -5.28 -26.41
C PRO A 85 34.22 -5.98 -26.28
N LEU A 86 35.22 -5.28 -25.72
CA LEU A 86 36.57 -5.83 -25.57
C LEU A 86 36.77 -6.55 -24.23
N VAL A 87 36.11 -6.09 -23.16
CA VAL A 87 36.38 -6.53 -21.79
C VAL A 87 35.12 -6.96 -21.05
N THR A 88 34.01 -6.25 -21.23
CA THR A 88 32.75 -6.47 -20.51
C THR A 88 31.58 -6.67 -21.48
N LYS A 89 30.44 -6.04 -21.22
CA LYS A 89 29.22 -6.17 -22.01
C LYS A 89 28.89 -4.85 -22.70
N LYS A 90 28.15 -4.93 -23.81
CA LYS A 90 27.66 -3.76 -24.52
C LYS A 90 26.25 -4.03 -25.03
N ARG A 91 25.38 -3.04 -24.93
CA ARG A 91 24.04 -3.08 -25.52
C ARG A 91 24.03 -2.32 -26.83
N VAL A 92 23.39 -2.90 -27.83
CA VAL A 92 23.32 -2.38 -29.18
C VAL A 92 21.85 -2.27 -29.58
N ALA A 93 21.45 -1.14 -30.15
CA ALA A 93 20.12 -0.97 -30.71
C ALA A 93 20.13 -1.31 -32.20
N ILE A 94 19.18 -2.14 -32.62
CA ILE A 94 18.82 -2.30 -34.01
C ILE A 94 17.72 -1.29 -34.30
N VAL A 95 17.97 -0.43 -35.27
CA VAL A 95 17.08 0.68 -35.63
C VAL A 95 16.70 0.61 -37.10
N ALA A 96 15.50 1.06 -37.42
CA ALA A 96 15.01 1.22 -38.79
C ALA A 96 14.75 2.69 -39.12
N PHE A 97 15.03 3.07 -40.37
CA PHE A 97 14.64 4.36 -40.95
C PHE A 97 14.20 4.17 -42.40
N GLY A 98 13.36 5.08 -42.88
CA GLY A 98 12.83 5.03 -44.24
C GLY A 98 13.70 5.83 -45.21
N GLN A 99 13.92 5.28 -46.40
CA GLN A 99 14.49 6.01 -47.54
C GLN A 99 13.75 5.65 -48.83
N THR A 100 13.72 6.57 -49.77
CA THR A 100 13.27 6.31 -51.14
C THR A 100 14.47 5.91 -51.99
N VAL A 101 14.38 4.77 -52.65
CA VAL A 101 15.42 4.24 -53.54
C VAL A 101 14.80 4.03 -54.90
N ASP A 102 15.46 4.52 -55.95
CA ASP A 102 15.08 4.22 -57.32
C ASP A 102 15.73 2.87 -57.72
N THR A 103 14.88 1.91 -58.07
CA THR A 103 15.25 0.53 -58.42
C THR A 103 14.83 0.21 -59.84
N ASP A 104 15.12 -1.02 -60.29
CA ASP A 104 14.76 -1.51 -61.62
C ASP A 104 15.35 -0.65 -62.76
N VAL A 105 16.67 -0.52 -62.78
CA VAL A 105 17.41 0.20 -63.82
C VAL A 105 17.36 -0.57 -65.13
N GLN A 106 16.71 -0.01 -66.13
CA GLN A 106 16.53 -0.62 -67.45
C GLN A 106 16.95 0.35 -68.56
N PRO A 107 17.52 -0.14 -69.67
CA PRO A 107 17.76 0.71 -70.84
C PRO A 107 16.43 1.10 -71.48
N ARG A 108 16.23 2.40 -71.72
CA ARG A 108 15.06 2.97 -72.37
C ARG A 108 15.51 3.90 -73.50
N ASP A 109 14.86 3.79 -74.66
CA ASP A 109 15.15 4.65 -75.80
C ASP A 109 14.46 6.02 -75.62
N PHE A 110 15.26 7.09 -75.64
CA PHE A 110 14.77 8.47 -75.62
C PHE A 110 14.89 9.09 -76.99
N LEU A 111 13.85 9.79 -77.43
CA LEU A 111 13.85 10.55 -78.66
C LEU A 111 14.63 11.86 -78.46
N ILE A 112 15.71 12.05 -79.21
CA ILE A 112 16.57 13.24 -79.10
C ILE A 112 16.17 14.30 -80.14
N ASP A 113 15.71 13.85 -81.31
CA ASP A 113 15.24 14.73 -82.39
C ASP A 113 13.88 14.27 -82.90
N ALA A 114 12.86 15.10 -82.68
CA ALA A 114 11.48 14.84 -83.09
C ALA A 114 11.25 14.94 -84.61
N GLN A 115 12.15 15.59 -85.36
CA GLN A 115 12.04 15.74 -86.82
C GLN A 115 12.72 14.59 -87.58
N LEU A 116 13.81 14.04 -87.03
CA LEU A 116 14.57 12.94 -87.66
C LEU A 116 14.25 11.55 -87.09
N GLY A 117 13.51 11.48 -85.98
CA GLY A 117 13.13 10.21 -85.34
C GLY A 117 14.31 9.46 -84.72
N THR A 118 15.41 10.16 -84.41
CA THR A 118 16.60 9.55 -83.82
C THR A 118 16.38 9.30 -82.33
N THR A 119 16.72 8.09 -81.89
CA THR A 119 16.61 7.66 -80.49
C THR A 119 17.97 7.26 -79.94
N GLU A 120 18.21 7.54 -78.66
CA GLU A 120 19.38 7.08 -77.91
C GLU A 120 18.93 6.28 -76.67
N PRO A 121 19.51 5.10 -76.43
CA PRO A 121 19.26 4.34 -75.22
C PRO A 121 19.91 5.02 -74.02
N GLN A 122 19.13 5.34 -72.99
CA GLN A 122 19.61 5.80 -71.70
C GLN A 122 19.20 4.80 -70.61
N SER A 123 20.07 4.63 -69.62
CA SER A 123 19.80 3.74 -68.48
C SER A 123 19.00 4.51 -67.43
N VAL A 124 17.75 4.10 -67.18
CA VAL A 124 16.83 4.82 -66.29
C VAL A 124 16.19 3.86 -65.30
N ALA A 125 16.10 4.30 -64.05
CA ALA A 125 15.39 3.56 -63.01
C ALA A 125 13.87 3.64 -63.24
N MET A 126 13.21 2.49 -63.28
CA MET A 126 11.79 2.37 -63.63
C MET A 126 10.87 2.26 -62.41
N GLU A 127 11.43 2.07 -61.22
CA GLU A 127 10.68 1.89 -59.99
C GLU A 127 11.19 2.84 -58.90
N ASN A 128 10.28 3.51 -58.19
CA ASN A 128 10.60 4.20 -56.94
C ASN A 128 10.07 3.38 -55.77
N HIS A 129 11.00 2.86 -54.96
CA HIS A 129 10.71 1.98 -53.84
C HIS A 129 10.98 2.69 -52.50
N ARG A 130 9.95 2.81 -51.66
CA ARG A 130 10.09 3.26 -50.26
C ARG A 130 10.64 2.10 -49.43
N ARG A 131 11.96 2.07 -49.26
CA ARG A 131 12.68 1.01 -48.56
C ARG A 131 12.90 1.35 -47.09
N ALA A 132 12.67 0.38 -46.21
CA ALA A 132 13.12 0.46 -44.83
C ALA A 132 14.59 -0.04 -44.75
N GLU A 133 15.49 0.82 -44.29
CA GLU A 133 16.86 0.42 -43.97
C GLU A 133 17.02 0.11 -42.50
N LEU A 134 17.92 -0.83 -42.24
CA LEU A 134 18.27 -1.30 -40.91
C LEU A 134 19.70 -0.90 -40.60
N SER A 135 19.91 -0.38 -39.40
CA SER A 135 21.23 0.02 -38.93
C SER A 135 21.40 -0.33 -37.47
N VAL A 136 22.64 -0.23 -37.03
CA VAL A 136 23.11 -0.67 -35.73
C VAL A 136 23.69 0.54 -35.00
N VAL A 137 23.14 0.84 -33.82
CA VAL A 137 23.64 1.91 -32.95
C VAL A 137 24.26 1.27 -31.71
N ALA A 138 25.59 1.31 -31.63
CA ALA A 138 26.34 0.74 -30.53
C ALA A 138 26.30 1.66 -29.30
N GLY A 139 26.04 1.06 -28.13
CA GLY A 139 26.13 1.75 -26.84
C GLY A 139 27.54 1.77 -26.26
N THR A 140 27.64 2.31 -25.05
CA THR A 140 28.87 2.31 -24.26
C THR A 140 29.07 0.95 -23.58
N GLU A 141 30.33 0.52 -23.50
CA GLU A 141 30.71 -0.70 -22.80
C GLU A 141 30.64 -0.52 -21.27
N SER A 142 30.03 -1.47 -20.57
CA SER A 142 29.84 -1.46 -19.12
C SER A 142 29.51 -2.88 -18.63
N PRO A 143 29.86 -3.27 -17.38
CA PRO A 143 29.38 -4.52 -16.77
C PRO A 143 27.85 -4.66 -16.81
N ASP A 144 27.15 -3.53 -16.65
CA ASP A 144 25.70 -3.38 -16.79
C ASP A 144 25.41 -2.30 -17.85
N PRO A 145 25.32 -2.67 -19.15
CA PRO A 145 25.16 -1.71 -20.22
C PRO A 145 23.76 -1.11 -20.24
N SER A 146 23.68 0.22 -20.27
CA SER A 146 22.43 0.97 -20.42
C SER A 146 21.93 0.94 -21.88
N TYR A 147 20.66 1.32 -22.08
CA TYR A 147 20.11 1.46 -23.43
C TYR A 147 20.85 2.58 -24.20
N PRO A 148 21.36 2.30 -25.42
CA PRO A 148 22.04 3.32 -26.20
C PRO A 148 21.08 4.47 -26.57
N PRO A 149 21.57 5.72 -26.60
CA PRO A 149 20.79 6.83 -27.10
C PRO A 149 20.51 6.63 -28.59
N THR A 150 19.27 6.91 -29.00
CA THR A 150 18.85 6.82 -30.41
C THR A 150 18.26 8.17 -30.85
N ASP A 151 18.49 8.54 -32.11
CA ASP A 151 17.93 9.77 -32.70
C ASP A 151 16.40 9.63 -32.83
N ALA A 152 15.66 10.72 -32.67
CA ALA A 152 14.24 10.80 -33.00
C ALA A 152 13.94 10.45 -34.46
N ASN A 153 14.93 10.53 -35.35
CA ASN A 153 14.78 10.14 -36.76
C ASN A 153 14.65 8.63 -36.99
N VAL A 154 15.14 7.79 -36.07
CA VAL A 154 15.13 6.33 -36.22
C VAL A 154 14.09 5.67 -35.33
N THR A 155 13.64 4.47 -35.71
CA THR A 155 12.71 3.65 -34.92
C THR A 155 13.43 2.43 -34.40
N VAL A 156 13.47 2.26 -33.08
CA VAL A 156 14.11 1.08 -32.46
C VAL A 156 13.25 -0.15 -32.70
N ILE A 157 13.86 -1.26 -33.12
CA ILE A 157 13.20 -2.56 -33.30
C ILE A 157 13.54 -3.50 -32.15
N ALA A 158 14.81 -3.58 -31.78
CA ALA A 158 15.29 -4.50 -30.76
C ALA A 158 16.59 -4.00 -30.13
N TYR A 159 16.84 -4.44 -28.90
CA TYR A 159 18.10 -4.30 -28.21
C TYR A 159 18.81 -5.64 -28.12
N VAL A 160 20.08 -5.66 -28.49
CA VAL A 160 20.94 -6.85 -28.44
C VAL A 160 21.98 -6.63 -27.35
N ASN A 161 22.05 -7.57 -26.41
CA ASN A 161 23.11 -7.61 -25.42
C ASN A 161 24.26 -8.44 -25.97
N LEU A 162 25.44 -7.82 -26.05
CA LEU A 162 26.68 -8.43 -26.50
C LEU A 162 27.63 -8.62 -25.30
N ASP A 163 28.36 -9.73 -25.34
CA ASP A 163 29.57 -10.01 -24.55
C ASP A 163 30.75 -10.15 -25.52
N THR A 164 31.97 -10.27 -24.99
CA THR A 164 33.23 -10.48 -25.73
C THR A 164 33.18 -11.67 -26.69
N ALA A 165 32.36 -12.68 -26.38
CA ALA A 165 32.18 -13.88 -27.21
C ALA A 165 31.06 -13.75 -28.27
N GLY A 166 30.20 -12.74 -28.20
CA GLY A 166 29.07 -12.59 -29.11
C GLY A 166 27.74 -12.23 -28.44
N ILE A 167 26.64 -12.54 -29.12
CA ILE A 167 25.27 -12.21 -28.71
C ILE A 167 24.84 -13.07 -27.52
N LEU A 168 24.53 -12.42 -26.40
CA LEU A 168 24.01 -13.02 -25.18
C LEU A 168 22.48 -13.15 -25.23
N SER A 169 21.78 -12.06 -25.61
CA SER A 169 20.32 -12.02 -25.66
C SER A 169 19.83 -10.98 -26.65
N ILE A 170 18.66 -11.21 -27.24
CA ILE A 170 17.95 -10.27 -28.10
C ILE A 170 16.61 -9.94 -27.44
N GLU A 171 16.37 -8.66 -27.19
CA GLU A 171 15.16 -8.12 -26.57
C GLU A 171 14.39 -7.29 -27.62
N PRO A 172 13.21 -7.74 -28.10
CA PRO A 172 12.40 -6.93 -29.01
C PRO A 172 11.81 -5.72 -28.29
N TRP A 173 11.80 -4.56 -28.96
CA TRP A 173 11.30 -3.31 -28.39
C TRP A 173 9.82 -3.10 -28.70
N VAL A 174 8.97 -3.59 -27.81
CA VAL A 174 7.50 -3.54 -27.95
C VAL A 174 6.91 -2.11 -28.05
N PRO A 175 7.42 -1.06 -27.37
CA PRO A 175 6.80 0.26 -27.39
C PRO A 175 6.66 0.91 -28.78
N THR A 176 7.57 0.64 -29.71
CA THR A 176 7.51 1.14 -31.11
C THR A 176 6.89 0.12 -32.08
N GLN A 177 6.45 -1.04 -31.59
CA GLN A 177 5.78 -2.03 -32.41
C GLN A 177 4.33 -1.62 -32.63
N CYS A 178 3.86 -1.56 -33.88
CA CYS A 178 2.47 -1.21 -34.16
C CYS A 178 1.56 -2.33 -33.64
N PRO A 179 0.60 -2.03 -32.74
CA PRO A 179 -0.32 -3.05 -32.25
C PRO A 179 -1.36 -3.41 -33.32
N ASN A 180 -1.82 -4.66 -33.29
CA ASN A 180 -2.95 -5.05 -34.14
C ASN A 180 -4.25 -4.38 -33.63
N LEU A 181 -4.96 -3.65 -34.49
CA LEU A 181 -6.21 -2.95 -34.13
C LEU A 181 -7.26 -3.88 -33.51
N ARG A 182 -7.34 -5.15 -33.92
CA ARG A 182 -8.24 -6.13 -33.30
C ARG A 182 -7.85 -6.47 -31.86
N LEU A 183 -6.54 -6.52 -31.58
CA LEU A 183 -6.04 -6.74 -30.23
C LEU A 183 -6.28 -5.51 -29.34
N VAL A 184 -6.14 -4.31 -29.89
CA VAL A 184 -6.51 -3.05 -29.21
C VAL A 184 -8.01 -3.05 -28.90
N ALA A 185 -8.88 -3.36 -29.88
CA ALA A 185 -10.31 -3.44 -29.67
C ALA A 185 -10.69 -4.45 -28.57
N ASN A 186 -10.07 -5.64 -28.56
CA ASN A 186 -10.29 -6.62 -27.50
C ASN A 186 -9.87 -6.11 -26.11
N ARG A 187 -8.75 -5.39 -26.00
CA ARG A 187 -8.29 -4.78 -24.75
C ARG A 187 -9.27 -3.69 -24.28
N VAL A 188 -9.78 -2.87 -25.19
CA VAL A 188 -10.78 -1.85 -24.87
C VAL A 188 -12.07 -2.49 -24.37
N THR A 189 -12.60 -3.51 -25.05
CA THR A 189 -13.79 -4.25 -24.60
C THR A 189 -13.60 -4.87 -23.21
N ALA A 190 -12.41 -5.41 -22.92
CA ALA A 190 -12.10 -5.96 -21.60
C ALA A 190 -12.10 -4.88 -20.52
N LEU A 191 -11.52 -3.70 -20.80
CA LEU A 191 -11.53 -2.56 -19.90
C LEU A 191 -12.95 -2.02 -19.65
N GLU A 192 -13.78 -1.95 -20.69
CA GLU A 192 -15.18 -1.52 -20.56
C GLU A 192 -16.00 -2.51 -19.74
N THR A 193 -15.78 -3.81 -19.92
CA THR A 193 -16.42 -4.87 -19.13
C THR A 193 -16.02 -4.77 -17.67
N TRP A 194 -14.72 -4.60 -17.39
CA TRP A 194 -14.20 -4.42 -16.03
C TRP A 194 -14.78 -3.15 -15.38
N ARG A 195 -14.85 -2.03 -16.10
CA ARG A 195 -15.48 -0.80 -15.62
C ARG A 195 -16.96 -1.02 -15.27
N GLY A 196 -17.69 -1.77 -16.10
CA GLY A 196 -19.08 -2.13 -15.82
C GLY A 196 -19.25 -2.92 -14.52
N GLN A 197 -18.35 -3.88 -14.27
CA GLN A 197 -18.35 -4.68 -13.03
C GLN A 197 -18.03 -3.84 -11.79
N ILE A 198 -16.98 -3.01 -11.85
CA ILE A 198 -16.58 -2.16 -10.73
C ILE A 198 -17.66 -1.12 -10.42
N SER A 199 -18.29 -0.52 -11.43
CA SER A 199 -19.38 0.44 -11.20
C SER A 199 -20.52 -0.18 -10.40
N GLY A 200 -20.94 -1.41 -10.75
CA GLY A 200 -21.99 -2.11 -10.01
C GLY A 200 -21.60 -2.41 -8.56
N GLN A 201 -20.34 -2.82 -8.32
CA GLN A 201 -19.86 -3.07 -6.96
C GLN A 201 -19.79 -1.80 -6.11
N VAL A 202 -19.37 -0.67 -6.69
CA VAL A 202 -19.31 0.62 -6.01
C VAL A 202 -20.71 1.10 -5.63
N ASP A 203 -21.71 0.92 -6.50
CA ASP A 203 -23.10 1.28 -6.20
C ASP A 203 -23.68 0.41 -5.06
N THR A 204 -23.34 -0.89 -5.02
CA THR A 204 -23.75 -1.75 -3.90
C THR A 204 -23.07 -1.36 -2.59
N LEU A 205 -21.75 -1.07 -2.61
CA LEU A 205 -21.02 -0.62 -1.42
C LEU A 205 -21.56 0.70 -0.89
N ARG A 206 -21.97 1.61 -1.78
CA ARG A 206 -22.63 2.86 -1.37
C ARG A 206 -23.95 2.59 -0.65
N THR A 207 -24.74 1.64 -1.16
CA THR A 207 -26.02 1.24 -0.54
C THR A 207 -25.79 0.58 0.82
N ASP A 208 -24.82 -0.33 0.92
CA ASP A 208 -24.47 -0.98 2.18
C ASP A 208 -23.92 0.01 3.21
N LEU A 209 -23.12 0.99 2.78
CA LEU A 209 -22.63 2.05 3.65
C LEU A 209 -23.77 2.91 4.18
N SER A 210 -24.76 3.25 3.35
CA SER A 210 -25.97 3.95 3.83
C SER A 210 -26.77 3.10 4.82
N ALA A 211 -26.96 1.81 4.54
CA ALA A 211 -27.68 0.92 5.44
C ALA A 211 -26.93 0.71 6.78
N LEU A 212 -25.60 0.68 6.75
CA LEU A 212 -24.77 0.63 7.94
C LEU A 212 -24.88 1.94 8.74
N ALA A 213 -24.83 3.08 8.06
CA ALA A 213 -24.99 4.39 8.70
C ALA A 213 -26.36 4.50 9.40
N ASP A 214 -27.44 4.07 8.75
CA ASP A 214 -28.78 4.04 9.35
C ASP A 214 -28.85 3.09 10.56
N ARG A 215 -28.20 1.92 10.49
CA ARG A 215 -28.13 1.00 11.64
C ARG A 215 -27.31 1.57 12.79
N MET A 216 -26.22 2.28 12.51
CA MET A 216 -25.41 2.93 13.54
C MET A 216 -26.21 3.97 14.33
N GLN A 217 -27.19 4.64 13.70
CA GLN A 217 -28.11 5.55 14.40
C GLN A 217 -29.10 4.83 15.33
N ALA A 218 -29.40 3.55 15.07
CA ALA A 218 -30.32 2.76 15.89
C ALA A 218 -29.65 2.14 17.13
N TYR A 219 -28.32 2.17 17.22
CA TYR A 219 -27.60 1.72 18.42
C TYR A 219 -27.55 2.84 19.47
N ALA A 220 -27.87 2.48 20.71
CA ALA A 220 -27.72 3.39 21.84
C ALA A 220 -26.26 3.85 21.94
N THR A 221 -26.08 5.15 22.11
CA THR A 221 -24.75 5.72 22.34
C THR A 221 -24.22 5.23 23.68
N LYS A 222 -22.89 5.16 23.83
CA LYS A 222 -22.24 4.76 25.09
C LYS A 222 -22.77 5.56 26.30
N ILE A 223 -23.14 6.82 26.08
CA ILE A 223 -23.67 7.71 27.11
C ILE A 223 -25.03 7.22 27.60
N GLU A 224 -25.95 6.86 26.69
CA GLU A 224 -27.28 6.35 27.04
C GLU A 224 -27.20 5.01 27.79
N VAL A 225 -26.25 4.15 27.42
CA VAL A 225 -26.02 2.87 28.13
C VAL A 225 -25.48 3.13 29.54
N VAL A 226 -24.56 4.07 29.72
CA VAL A 226 -24.02 4.44 31.04
C VAL A 226 -25.13 5.03 31.92
N ASP A 227 -25.93 5.94 31.38
CA ASP A 227 -27.05 6.58 32.10
C ASP A 227 -28.11 5.53 32.53
N LEU A 228 -28.42 4.57 31.65
CA LEU A 228 -29.28 3.43 32.01
C LEU A 228 -28.70 2.58 33.14
N THR A 229 -27.39 2.35 33.16
CA THR A 229 -26.74 1.58 34.25
C THR A 229 -26.72 2.34 35.57
N GLU A 230 -26.54 3.66 35.53
CA GLU A 230 -26.60 4.51 36.73
C GLU A 230 -28.01 4.54 37.31
N GLN A 231 -29.03 4.71 36.47
CA GLN A 231 -30.43 4.67 36.88
C GLN A 231 -30.82 3.31 37.47
N LEU A 232 -30.29 2.21 36.92
CA LEU A 232 -30.50 0.87 37.46
C LEU A 232 -29.88 0.69 38.85
N GLU A 233 -28.66 1.21 39.07
CA GLU A 233 -28.00 1.17 40.38
C GLU A 233 -28.69 2.08 41.41
N GLU A 234 -29.25 3.21 40.99
CA GLU A 234 -30.07 4.05 41.88
C GLU A 234 -31.38 3.35 42.27
N LEU A 235 -32.06 2.71 41.30
CA LEU A 235 -33.24 1.89 41.55
C LEU A 235 -32.95 0.76 42.52
N ARG A 236 -31.82 0.07 42.30
CA ARG A 236 -31.34 -0.98 43.20
C ARG A 236 -31.19 -0.44 44.62
N ARG A 237 -30.51 0.68 44.79
CA ARG A 237 -30.29 1.29 46.12
C ARG A 237 -31.60 1.64 46.84
N LYS A 238 -32.57 2.25 46.13
CA LYS A 238 -33.87 2.63 46.70
C LYS A 238 -34.75 1.44 47.07
N VAL A 239 -34.65 0.32 46.35
CA VAL A 239 -35.41 -0.90 46.65
C VAL A 239 -34.94 -1.57 47.96
N TYR A 240 -33.72 -1.29 48.44
CA TYR A 240 -33.10 -1.98 49.59
C TYR A 240 -32.95 -1.15 50.87
N GLU A 241 -33.60 0.02 50.97
CA GLU A 241 -33.68 0.82 52.20
C GLU A 241 -34.97 0.42 52.99
N PRO A 242 -34.93 -0.51 53.96
CA PRO A 242 -34.08 -0.46 55.18
C PRO A 242 -33.23 -1.73 55.42
N GLY A 243 -31.99 -1.53 55.92
CA GLY A 243 -30.92 -2.52 56.10
C GLY A 243 -31.10 -3.64 57.14
N ALA A 244 -32.33 -4.14 57.35
CA ALA A 244 -32.62 -5.25 58.27
C ALA A 244 -32.45 -6.64 57.62
N TYR A 245 -32.26 -6.73 56.31
CA TYR A 245 -32.01 -7.99 55.60
C TYR A 245 -30.53 -8.14 55.27
N ILE A 246 -29.80 -8.81 56.17
CA ILE A 246 -28.36 -9.13 56.11
C ILE A 246 -28.05 -10.22 55.05
N TYR A 247 -28.63 -10.11 53.84
CA TYR A 247 -28.30 -11.01 52.73
C TYR A 247 -27.73 -10.30 51.51
N TYR A 248 -27.76 -8.97 51.47
CA TYR A 248 -27.22 -8.16 50.36
C TYR A 248 -26.58 -6.84 50.84
N GLY A 249 -25.80 -6.90 51.92
CA GLY A 249 -24.88 -5.80 52.28
C GLY A 249 -23.58 -5.91 51.46
N THR A 250 -23.16 -4.83 50.81
CA THR A 250 -21.83 -4.74 50.20
C THR A 250 -20.89 -4.08 51.20
N ASP A 251 -20.06 -4.88 51.85
CA ASP A 251 -18.87 -4.37 52.52
C ASP A 251 -17.70 -4.39 51.51
N HIS A 252 -16.97 -3.28 51.44
CA HIS A 252 -15.80 -3.17 50.57
C HIS A 252 -14.53 -3.72 51.22
N PHE A 253 -14.61 -4.20 52.48
CA PHE A 253 -13.52 -4.82 53.23
C PHE A 253 -12.27 -3.92 53.26
N LEU A 254 -12.49 -2.61 53.42
CA LEU A 254 -11.42 -1.63 53.48
C LEU A 254 -10.64 -1.75 54.80
N ASP A 255 -11.32 -2.15 55.87
CA ASP A 255 -10.78 -2.44 57.20
C ASP A 255 -11.37 -3.76 57.75
N GLU A 256 -10.98 -4.14 58.98
CA GLU A 256 -11.46 -5.37 59.65
C GLU A 256 -12.87 -5.20 60.27
N THR A 257 -13.50 -4.04 60.11
CA THR A 257 -14.82 -3.74 60.67
C THR A 257 -15.88 -4.67 60.05
N GLY A 258 -16.68 -5.33 60.88
CA GLY A 258 -17.70 -6.27 60.40
C GLY A 258 -17.21 -7.69 60.11
N THR A 259 -15.93 -7.98 60.36
CA THR A 259 -15.35 -9.32 60.16
C THR A 259 -14.84 -9.94 61.46
N ASP A 260 -14.96 -11.27 61.59
CA ASP A 260 -14.52 -12.02 62.77
C ASP A 260 -13.20 -12.74 62.49
N ALA A 261 -12.10 -12.02 62.69
CA ALA A 261 -10.74 -12.53 62.48
C ALA A 261 -10.31 -13.61 63.50
N ALA A 262 -11.08 -13.83 64.57
CA ALA A 262 -10.77 -14.84 65.59
C ALA A 262 -11.41 -16.20 65.28
N LYS A 263 -12.25 -16.29 64.24
CA LYS A 263 -12.93 -17.53 63.87
C LYS A 263 -11.95 -18.59 63.32
N PRO A 264 -12.00 -19.84 63.79
CA PRO A 264 -11.23 -20.94 63.21
C PRO A 264 -11.56 -21.11 61.71
N GLY A 265 -10.53 -21.09 60.84
CA GLY A 265 -10.68 -21.12 59.38
C GLY A 265 -10.80 -19.75 58.72
N TYR A 266 -10.48 -18.67 59.45
CA TYR A 266 -10.34 -17.34 58.87
C TYR A 266 -9.03 -17.23 58.06
N ASP A 267 -9.12 -17.49 56.75
CA ASP A 267 -8.00 -17.49 55.81
C ASP A 267 -8.03 -16.26 54.89
N ALA A 268 -8.32 -15.08 55.43
CA ALA A 268 -8.40 -13.82 54.68
C ALA A 268 -7.59 -12.71 55.34
N PHE A 269 -6.97 -11.85 54.53
CA PHE A 269 -6.35 -10.61 54.98
C PHE A 269 -7.19 -9.44 54.47
N LEU A 270 -7.64 -8.56 55.37
CA LEU A 270 -8.52 -7.43 55.03
C LEU A 270 -7.80 -6.12 55.29
N ASN A 271 -7.35 -5.50 54.21
CA ASN A 271 -6.81 -4.15 54.21
C ASN A 271 -6.83 -3.68 52.76
N GLU A 272 -7.81 -2.85 52.41
CA GLU A 272 -8.14 -2.50 51.01
C GLU A 272 -8.60 -3.72 50.17
N GLY A 273 -9.57 -4.46 50.69
CA GLY A 273 -10.24 -5.60 50.04
C GLY A 273 -9.88 -6.97 50.64
N VAL A 274 -10.65 -7.99 50.26
CA VAL A 274 -10.40 -9.39 50.66
C VAL A 274 -9.22 -9.94 49.87
N ARG A 275 -8.11 -10.25 50.57
CA ARG A 275 -6.89 -10.80 49.97
C ARG A 275 -6.57 -12.17 50.58
N PHE A 276 -5.91 -13.01 49.80
CA PHE A 276 -5.35 -14.26 50.32
C PHE A 276 -4.23 -13.94 51.33
N PRO A 277 -4.13 -14.69 52.43
CA PRO A 277 -3.10 -14.50 53.44
C PRO A 277 -1.72 -14.72 52.82
N THR A 278 -0.77 -13.87 53.17
CA THR A 278 0.60 -13.88 52.64
C THR A 278 1.33 -15.20 52.85
N ALA A 279 0.89 -16.01 53.83
CA ALA A 279 1.43 -17.34 54.12
C ALA A 279 0.98 -18.44 53.13
N GLY A 280 -0.05 -18.18 52.31
CA GLY A 280 -0.61 -19.15 51.35
C GLY A 280 -0.42 -18.79 49.87
N SER A 281 0.32 -17.72 49.55
CA SER A 281 0.51 -17.30 48.15
C SER A 281 1.59 -18.16 47.46
N ALA A 282 1.16 -19.05 46.57
CA ALA A 282 2.06 -19.75 45.64
C ALA A 282 2.01 -19.07 44.27
N THR A 283 3.16 -18.56 43.80
CA THR A 283 3.28 -18.03 42.44
C THR A 283 3.80 -19.15 41.54
N SER A 284 2.92 -19.74 40.73
CA SER A 284 3.32 -20.71 39.70
C SER A 284 3.24 -20.11 38.31
N THR A 285 4.14 -20.51 37.42
CA THR A 285 4.10 -20.12 36.01
C THR A 285 2.87 -20.72 35.33
N LEU A 286 2.18 -19.92 34.51
CA LEU A 286 1.07 -20.39 33.66
C LEU A 286 1.61 -21.39 32.64
N ALA A 287 1.24 -22.67 32.76
CA ALA A 287 1.61 -23.72 31.83
C ALA A 287 0.41 -24.14 30.98
N LEU A 288 0.67 -24.54 29.73
CA LEU A 288 -0.36 -25.15 28.89
C LEU A 288 -0.77 -26.51 29.46
N LEU A 289 -2.08 -26.75 29.58
CA LEU A 289 -2.66 -28.03 29.99
C LEU A 289 -2.23 -29.20 29.08
N ASN A 290 -1.95 -28.92 27.80
CA ASN A 290 -1.36 -29.87 26.86
C ASN A 290 -0.13 -29.23 26.17
N PRO A 291 1.10 -29.56 26.61
CA PRO A 291 2.33 -29.02 26.05
C PRO A 291 2.57 -29.39 24.57
N ASN A 292 1.92 -30.45 24.09
CA ASN A 292 2.12 -30.99 22.74
C ASN A 292 1.00 -30.58 21.76
N ASN A 293 0.19 -29.57 22.10
CA ASN A 293 -0.88 -29.11 21.23
C ASN A 293 -0.31 -28.57 19.90
N THR A 294 -0.59 -29.26 18.80
CA THR A 294 -0.08 -28.94 17.47
C THR A 294 -0.69 -27.69 16.85
N PHE A 295 -1.66 -27.02 17.50
CA PHE A 295 -2.27 -25.77 17.03
C PHE A 295 -1.67 -24.51 17.68
N VAL A 296 -0.72 -24.68 18.59
CA VAL A 296 -0.17 -23.60 19.41
C VAL A 296 1.35 -23.68 19.37
N THR A 297 2.02 -22.52 19.37
CA THR A 297 3.46 -22.43 19.59
C THR A 297 3.71 -21.57 20.83
N VAL A 298 4.62 -22.04 21.70
CA VAL A 298 5.04 -21.32 22.89
C VAL A 298 6.42 -20.75 22.66
N ASN A 299 6.56 -19.43 22.76
CA ASN A 299 7.83 -18.77 22.59
C ASN A 299 8.06 -17.79 23.76
N ASN A 300 9.04 -18.07 24.62
CA ASN A 300 9.35 -17.29 25.82
C ASN A 300 8.12 -16.94 26.70
N GLY A 301 7.23 -17.90 26.92
CA GLY A 301 6.03 -17.73 27.75
C GLY A 301 4.82 -17.12 27.02
N PHE A 302 4.95 -16.73 25.76
CA PHE A 302 3.81 -16.34 24.93
C PHE A 302 3.21 -17.54 24.21
N VAL A 303 1.89 -17.67 24.33
CA VAL A 303 1.09 -18.66 23.63
C VAL A 303 0.55 -18.02 22.35
N LEU A 304 1.04 -18.46 21.20
CA LEU A 304 0.61 -17.97 19.88
C LEU A 304 -0.07 -19.10 19.11
N PRO A 305 -1.07 -18.82 18.25
CA PRO A 305 -1.54 -19.79 17.27
C PRO A 305 -0.38 -20.26 16.40
N LYS A 306 -0.33 -21.55 16.07
CA LYS A 306 0.73 -22.10 15.23
C LYS A 306 0.73 -21.37 13.88
N TYR A 307 1.85 -20.75 13.57
CA TYR A 307 2.08 -20.06 12.31
C TYR A 307 3.16 -20.79 11.50
N GLY A 308 3.07 -20.72 10.18
CA GLY A 308 4.13 -21.12 9.26
C GLY A 308 4.73 -19.87 8.62
N HIS A 309 6.05 -19.88 8.39
CA HIS A 309 6.69 -18.82 7.62
C HIS A 309 6.41 -19.03 6.13
N GLY A 310 5.78 -18.04 5.50
CA GLY A 310 5.52 -18.02 4.06
C GLY A 310 6.18 -16.81 3.42
N LEU A 311 6.84 -17.01 2.28
CA LEU A 311 7.53 -15.96 1.54
C LEU A 311 6.49 -15.16 0.73
N ARG A 312 6.15 -13.94 1.19
CA ARG A 312 5.07 -13.13 0.57
C ARG A 312 5.54 -12.27 -0.60
N MET A 313 6.80 -11.85 -0.60
CA MET A 313 7.40 -11.06 -1.69
C MET A 313 8.78 -11.62 -1.97
N ASN A 314 9.00 -12.06 -3.20
CA ASN A 314 10.28 -12.52 -3.70
C ASN A 314 10.67 -11.59 -4.86
N LEU A 315 11.69 -10.75 -4.68
CA LEU A 315 12.37 -10.10 -5.81
C LEU A 315 13.40 -11.07 -6.41
N ALA A 316 12.92 -12.23 -6.88
CA ALA A 316 13.68 -13.05 -7.80
C ALA A 316 13.49 -12.47 -9.22
N GLY A 317 14.16 -11.35 -9.47
CA GLY A 317 14.08 -10.61 -10.73
C GLY A 317 14.64 -9.21 -10.56
N TYR A 318 15.75 -8.91 -11.25
CA TYR A 318 16.44 -7.63 -11.18
C TYR A 318 15.62 -6.57 -11.92
N SER A 319 15.01 -5.61 -11.20
CA SER A 319 14.29 -4.47 -11.78
C SER A 319 14.83 -3.18 -11.19
N GLY A 320 15.79 -2.58 -11.90
CA GLY A 320 16.21 -1.19 -11.72
C GLY A 320 17.10 -0.90 -10.50
N GLU A 321 18.21 -0.21 -10.75
CA GLU A 321 19.14 0.27 -9.75
C GLU A 321 18.52 1.46 -8.99
N VAL A 322 17.80 1.21 -7.90
CA VAL A 322 17.84 2.17 -6.79
C VAL A 322 19.13 1.83 -6.06
N ARG A 323 20.10 2.75 -6.06
CA ARG A 323 21.27 2.64 -5.18
C ARG A 323 20.79 2.61 -3.73
N MET A 324 20.56 1.41 -3.22
CA MET A 324 20.29 1.11 -1.83
C MET A 324 21.60 1.20 -1.05
N ALA A 325 22.22 2.38 -1.07
CA ALA A 325 23.36 2.68 -0.23
C ALA A 325 22.85 2.73 1.22
N GLN A 326 23.14 1.65 1.95
CA GLN A 326 22.95 1.51 3.40
C GLN A 326 21.48 1.50 3.85
N TYR A 327 20.81 0.35 3.71
CA TYR A 327 19.67 0.07 4.59
C TYR A 327 20.21 -0.33 5.96
N SER A 328 20.00 0.55 6.94
CA SER A 328 19.88 0.13 8.32
C SER A 328 18.53 -0.57 8.46
N PHE A 329 18.53 -1.86 8.76
CA PHE A 329 17.30 -2.48 9.25
C PHE A 329 17.32 -2.39 10.78
N GLU A 330 16.16 -2.09 11.32
CA GLU A 330 15.94 -1.97 12.75
C GLU A 330 15.28 -3.25 13.23
N THR A 331 15.98 -4.00 14.08
CA THR A 331 15.34 -5.12 14.78
C THR A 331 14.76 -4.57 16.07
N THR A 332 13.43 -4.50 16.14
CA THR A 332 12.72 -4.15 17.37
C THR A 332 12.45 -5.43 18.15
N GLU A 333 13.18 -5.64 19.23
CA GLU A 333 12.92 -6.75 20.15
C GLU A 333 12.13 -6.25 21.36
N ILE A 334 11.10 -6.99 21.75
CA ILE A 334 10.40 -6.74 23.01
C ILE A 334 11.21 -7.44 24.11
N ARG A 335 11.89 -6.66 24.96
CA ARG A 335 12.74 -7.17 26.06
C ARG A 335 12.13 -6.79 27.41
N GLN A 336 12.23 -7.72 28.36
CA GLN A 336 11.83 -7.47 29.75
C GLN A 336 12.97 -6.73 30.46
N LEU A 337 12.69 -5.52 30.91
CA LEU A 337 13.60 -4.68 31.68
C LEU A 337 13.07 -4.53 33.11
N PHE A 338 13.95 -4.17 34.05
CA PHE A 338 13.56 -3.93 35.44
C PHE A 338 13.67 -2.45 35.78
N ARG A 339 12.64 -1.89 36.41
CA ARG A 339 12.68 -0.55 36.99
C ARG A 339 12.67 -0.67 38.51
N THR A 340 13.60 0.02 39.18
CA THR A 340 13.59 0.12 40.64
C THR A 340 12.56 1.17 41.06
N ARG A 341 11.65 0.80 41.97
CA ARG A 341 10.77 1.73 42.67
C ARG A 341 11.03 1.67 44.17
N GLU A 342 10.93 2.81 44.81
CA GLU A 342 10.98 2.92 46.26
C GLU A 342 9.55 3.10 46.78
N ARG A 343 9.17 2.29 47.76
CA ARG A 343 7.93 2.45 48.53
C ARG A 343 8.28 2.82 49.95
N ARG A 344 7.84 4.02 50.36
CA ARG A 344 7.92 4.45 51.75
C ARG A 344 6.64 4.02 52.48
N ARG A 345 6.77 3.16 53.49
CA ARG A 345 5.69 2.79 54.42
C ARG A 345 5.82 3.64 55.67
N TYR A 346 4.69 4.09 56.21
CA TYR A 346 4.65 4.85 57.47
C TYR A 346 4.09 3.99 58.60
N GLY A 347 4.68 4.11 59.77
CA GLY A 347 4.28 3.42 60.99
C GLY A 347 3.72 4.38 62.04
N ALA A 348 3.82 3.97 63.31
CA ALA A 348 3.30 4.74 64.42
C ALA A 348 3.90 6.15 64.48
N THR A 349 3.09 7.11 64.92
CA THR A 349 3.58 8.45 65.26
C THR A 349 3.73 8.58 66.77
N ARG A 350 4.79 9.23 67.22
CA ARG A 350 5.06 9.46 68.64
C ARG A 350 5.54 10.88 68.87
N GLU A 351 5.10 11.48 69.97
CA GLU A 351 5.68 12.72 70.46
C GLU A 351 6.68 12.41 71.57
N VAL A 352 7.90 12.92 71.43
CA VAL A 352 8.98 12.70 72.38
C VAL A 352 9.63 14.00 72.76
N CYS A 353 10.07 14.07 74.01
CA CYS A 353 10.81 15.20 74.51
C CYS A 353 12.31 14.99 74.23
N SER A 354 13.02 16.01 73.74
CA SER A 354 14.46 15.94 73.42
C SER A 354 15.34 15.71 74.65
N ASN A 355 14.83 16.02 75.84
CA ASN A 355 15.50 15.71 77.11
C ASN A 355 15.20 14.29 77.62
N ALA A 356 14.19 13.62 77.06
CA ALA A 356 13.86 12.28 77.50
C ALA A 356 15.02 11.33 77.21
N THR A 357 15.25 10.40 78.15
CA THR A 357 16.23 9.32 77.99
C THR A 357 16.03 8.56 76.68
N TRP A 358 14.78 8.48 76.22
CA TRP A 358 14.42 7.83 74.98
C TRP A 358 15.03 8.52 73.73
N TRP A 359 15.06 9.84 73.70
CA TRP A 359 15.64 10.61 72.60
C TRP A 359 17.17 10.56 72.63
N ARG A 360 17.76 10.72 73.82
CA ARG A 360 19.22 10.71 74.03
C ARG A 360 19.90 9.38 73.68
N GLN A 361 19.14 8.29 73.61
CA GLN A 361 19.62 6.95 73.27
C GLN A 361 19.61 6.65 71.76
N GLY A 362 19.13 7.56 70.91
CA GLY A 362 19.19 7.42 69.45
C GLY A 362 20.05 8.49 68.80
N THR A 363 20.26 8.34 67.50
CA THR A 363 21.07 9.24 66.68
C THR A 363 20.14 10.04 65.77
N TYR A 364 20.16 11.37 65.92
CA TYR A 364 19.40 12.28 65.07
C TYR A 364 20.31 12.88 63.99
N ASP A 365 19.94 12.69 62.72
CA ASP A 365 20.53 13.39 61.57
C ASP A 365 19.68 14.63 61.25
N LEU A 366 20.28 15.80 61.51
CA LEU A 366 19.67 17.12 61.28
C LEU A 366 19.49 17.44 59.80
N ALA A 367 20.33 16.90 58.91
CA ALA A 367 20.27 17.20 57.47
C ALA A 367 19.16 16.41 56.79
N ALA A 368 18.98 15.14 57.17
CA ALA A 368 17.95 14.28 56.63
C ALA A 368 16.61 14.37 57.40
N ASN A 369 16.58 15.02 58.57
CA ASN A 369 15.48 14.98 59.53
C ASN A 369 15.07 13.54 59.93
N ILE A 370 16.07 12.66 60.08
CA ILE A 370 15.85 11.24 60.42
C ILE A 370 16.44 10.96 61.80
N PHE A 371 15.64 10.40 62.69
CA PHE A 371 16.06 9.85 63.97
C PHE A 371 16.12 8.33 63.89
N THR A 372 17.24 7.74 64.31
CA THR A 372 17.46 6.30 64.28
C THR A 372 17.74 5.77 65.67
N ARG A 373 17.12 4.63 66.02
CA ARG A 373 17.36 3.98 67.32
C ARG A 373 17.08 2.49 67.24
N ASN A 374 18.02 1.66 67.68
CA ASN A 374 17.87 0.20 67.80
C ASN A 374 17.26 -0.49 66.55
N GLY A 375 17.61 -0.01 65.35
CA GLY A 375 17.08 -0.54 64.08
C GLY A 375 15.76 0.09 63.60
N GLU A 376 15.17 1.01 64.36
CA GLU A 376 14.00 1.78 63.94
C GLU A 376 14.40 3.13 63.34
N THR A 377 13.76 3.49 62.22
CA THR A 377 13.92 4.76 61.51
C THR A 377 12.67 5.62 61.65
N TRP A 378 12.88 6.86 62.10
CA TRP A 378 11.84 7.83 62.40
C TRP A 378 12.08 9.13 61.63
N GLU A 379 11.06 9.65 60.98
CA GLU A 379 11.07 10.97 60.36
C GLU A 379 10.64 12.01 61.39
N VAL A 380 11.46 13.05 61.58
CA VAL A 380 11.16 14.18 62.45
C VAL A 380 10.28 15.16 61.68
N THR A 381 8.99 15.20 61.99
CA THR A 381 8.00 15.92 61.16
C THR A 381 7.99 17.43 61.40
N ASN A 382 8.35 17.88 62.60
CA ASN A 382 8.24 19.30 62.98
C ASN A 382 9.59 20.02 63.13
N GLY A 383 10.70 19.34 62.81
CA GLY A 383 12.07 19.85 63.07
C GLY A 383 12.34 20.14 64.55
N ILE A 384 13.57 20.53 64.88
CA ILE A 384 13.88 21.17 66.18
C ILE A 384 13.97 22.68 65.89
N PRO A 385 13.00 23.50 66.33
CA PRO A 385 13.08 24.94 66.10
C PRO A 385 14.13 25.57 67.03
N ASP A 386 15.14 26.20 66.45
CA ASP A 386 16.16 27.00 67.17
C ASP A 386 15.62 28.36 67.67
N VAL A 387 14.37 28.69 67.34
CA VAL A 387 13.73 29.98 67.62
C VAL A 387 12.27 29.75 68.03
N MET A 388 11.84 30.36 69.13
CA MET A 388 10.42 30.36 69.52
C MET A 388 9.58 31.12 68.48
N PRO A 389 8.25 30.88 68.38
CA PRO A 389 7.36 31.59 67.45
C PRO A 389 7.32 33.13 67.63
N ASN A 390 7.87 33.64 68.74
CA ASN A 390 8.01 35.06 69.04
C ASN A 390 9.39 35.65 68.67
N GLY A 391 10.24 34.91 67.95
CA GLY A 391 11.56 35.38 67.47
C GLY A 391 12.67 35.35 68.52
N GLN A 392 12.42 34.86 69.74
CA GLN A 392 13.41 34.83 70.80
C GLN A 392 14.27 33.53 70.74
N ARG A 393 15.60 33.68 70.76
CA ARG A 393 16.54 32.56 70.95
C ARG A 393 16.44 32.07 72.40
N ILE A 394 16.19 30.77 72.60
CA ILE A 394 15.92 30.18 73.92
C ILE A 394 17.20 30.21 74.78
N PRO A 395 17.23 30.87 75.95
CA PRO A 395 18.45 31.04 76.76
C PRO A 395 18.92 29.78 77.52
N ASN A 396 18.20 28.66 77.41
CA ASN A 396 18.58 27.35 77.97
C ASN A 396 17.91 26.23 77.14
N GLY A 397 18.51 25.91 76.00
CA GLY A 397 17.98 25.00 74.97
C GLY A 397 18.11 23.51 75.28
N ASN A 398 17.49 23.02 76.36
CA ASN A 398 17.63 21.60 76.74
C ASN A 398 16.39 20.72 76.49
N VAL A 399 15.23 21.27 76.13
CA VAL A 399 13.98 20.48 76.09
C VAL A 399 13.02 20.94 74.97
N HIS A 400 12.76 20.07 73.99
CA HIS A 400 11.84 20.30 72.87
C HIS A 400 10.90 19.10 72.71
N TRP A 401 9.61 19.35 72.44
CA TRP A 401 8.69 18.28 72.06
C TRP A 401 8.72 18.11 70.54
N ILE A 402 9.07 16.91 70.11
CA ILE A 402 9.34 16.55 68.71
C ILE A 402 8.36 15.47 68.31
N ARG A 403 7.67 15.68 67.19
CA ARG A 403 6.81 14.67 66.59
C ARG A 403 7.62 13.80 65.62
N LEU A 404 7.57 12.51 65.87
CA LEU A 404 8.23 11.46 65.10
C LEU A 404 7.19 10.63 64.36
N ARG A 405 7.53 10.22 63.14
CA ARG A 405 6.76 9.27 62.35
C ARG A 405 7.68 8.14 61.90
N GLN A 406 7.41 6.92 62.33
CA GLN A 406 8.21 5.78 61.87
C GLN A 406 8.06 5.59 60.37
N PHE A 407 9.13 5.26 59.66
CA PHE A 407 9.02 4.89 58.25
C PHE A 407 10.02 3.79 57.86
N TRP A 408 9.65 3.02 56.85
CA TRP A 408 10.50 2.04 56.18
C TRP A 408 10.57 2.37 54.70
N ILE A 409 11.74 2.17 54.09
CA ILE A 409 11.92 2.28 52.65
C ILE A 409 12.16 0.87 52.13
N ASP A 410 11.18 0.34 51.40
CA ASP A 410 11.37 -0.89 50.66
C ASP A 410 11.75 -0.53 49.22
N THR A 411 12.80 -1.15 48.70
CA THR A 411 13.10 -1.12 47.26
C THR A 411 12.62 -2.42 46.63
N TYR A 412 11.88 -2.32 45.54
CA TYR A 412 11.50 -3.50 44.77
C TYR A 412 11.65 -3.25 43.27
N GLN A 413 11.92 -4.33 42.54
CA GLN A 413 12.11 -4.31 41.09
C GLN A 413 10.80 -4.67 40.42
N GLU A 414 10.28 -3.74 39.62
CA GLU A 414 9.08 -3.95 38.81
C GLU A 414 9.52 -4.32 37.38
N PRO A 415 9.22 -5.53 36.89
CA PRO A 415 9.51 -5.88 35.51
C PRO A 415 8.54 -5.16 34.58
N TYR A 416 9.06 -4.56 33.51
CA TYR A 416 8.27 -3.98 32.44
C TYR A 416 8.82 -4.41 31.08
N TRP A 417 7.95 -4.37 30.06
CA TRP A 417 8.34 -4.72 28.69
C TRP A 417 8.59 -3.45 27.90
N ASP A 418 9.76 -3.36 27.28
CA ASP A 418 10.11 -2.24 26.41
C ASP A 418 10.52 -2.73 25.03
N ARG A 419 10.36 -1.86 24.05
CA ARG A 419 10.78 -2.08 22.65
C ARG A 419 12.20 -1.58 22.51
N VAL A 420 13.16 -2.50 22.52
CA VAL A 420 14.56 -2.19 22.29
C VAL A 420 14.85 -2.33 20.81
N THR A 421 15.08 -1.20 20.16
CA THR A 421 15.46 -1.16 18.74
C THR A 421 16.98 -1.22 18.62
N THR A 422 17.49 -2.28 17.98
CA THR A 422 18.92 -2.38 17.64
C THR A 422 19.09 -2.20 16.14
N THR A 423 19.91 -1.23 15.75
CA THR A 423 20.20 -0.92 14.35
C THR A 423 21.47 -1.65 13.92
N THR A 424 21.37 -2.47 12.88
CA THR A 424 22.51 -3.19 12.30
C THR A 424 22.66 -2.85 10.82
N THR A 425 23.91 -2.66 10.38
CA THR A 425 24.26 -2.40 8.99
C THR A 425 24.79 -3.68 8.35
N LEU A 426 24.17 -4.14 7.26
CA LEU A 426 24.63 -5.31 6.48
C LEU A 426 25.29 -4.88 5.17
N ASN A 427 26.33 -5.59 4.75
CA ASN A 427 26.90 -5.56 3.40
C ASN A 427 26.57 -6.89 2.69
N GLY A 428 25.74 -6.85 1.64
CA GLY A 428 25.19 -8.01 0.91
C GLY A 428 23.70 -8.26 1.22
N GLN A 429 22.86 -8.58 0.22
CA GLN A 429 21.39 -8.51 0.36
C GLN A 429 20.60 -9.75 -0.10
N GLN A 430 19.75 -10.27 0.79
CA GLN A 430 18.36 -10.68 0.53
C GLN A 430 17.48 -9.98 1.58
N VAL A 431 16.46 -9.23 1.14
CA VAL A 431 15.62 -8.41 2.03
C VAL A 431 14.23 -9.05 2.15
N ALA A 432 13.82 -9.36 3.37
CA ALA A 432 12.45 -9.80 3.69
C ALA A 432 11.90 -8.94 4.83
N GLN A 433 10.73 -8.31 4.60
CA GLN A 433 10.02 -7.55 5.62
C GLN A 433 8.99 -8.46 6.30
N THR A 434 9.08 -8.63 7.61
CA THR A 434 8.23 -9.55 8.39
C THR A 434 6.91 -8.94 8.82
N PHE A 435 6.78 -7.60 8.92
CA PHE A 435 5.50 -6.93 9.18
C PHE A 435 5.43 -5.57 8.48
N LEU A 436 4.38 -5.37 7.68
CA LEU A 436 3.92 -4.06 7.22
C LEU A 436 2.66 -3.73 8.01
N GLY A 437 2.71 -2.73 8.88
CA GLY A 437 1.50 -2.05 9.33
C GLY A 437 0.89 -1.34 8.11
N LEU A 438 -0.35 -1.67 7.75
CA LEU A 438 -1.08 -1.01 6.67
C LEU A 438 -1.25 0.48 7.02
N GLY A 439 -0.36 1.31 6.47
CA GLY A 439 -0.35 2.76 6.68
C GLY A 439 -1.37 3.44 5.78
N LEU A 440 -2.49 3.86 6.37
CA LEU A 440 -3.31 4.94 5.84
C LEU A 440 -3.79 5.80 7.01
N GLY A 441 -3.23 7.01 7.13
CA GLY A 441 -3.72 8.08 7.99
C GLY A 441 -3.15 8.14 9.42
N ARG A 442 -2.60 9.31 9.78
CA ARG A 442 -2.18 9.69 11.14
C ARG A 442 -3.31 9.44 12.17
N GLY A 443 -3.00 8.73 13.25
CA GLY A 443 -3.79 8.66 14.47
C GLY A 443 -3.05 7.81 15.51
N GLY A 444 -2.82 8.36 16.71
CA GLY A 444 -1.99 7.76 17.76
C GLY A 444 -2.44 6.35 18.17
N SER A 445 -1.46 5.45 18.35
CA SER A 445 -1.69 4.09 18.81
C SER A 445 -1.84 4.03 20.33
N SER A 446 -3.01 3.65 20.82
CA SER A 446 -3.14 2.90 22.07
C SER A 446 -3.83 1.58 21.75
N VAL A 447 -3.07 0.47 21.73
CA VAL A 447 -3.64 -0.87 21.71
C VAL A 447 -3.80 -1.28 23.17
N ALA A 448 -5.00 -1.13 23.71
CA ALA A 448 -5.41 -1.76 24.95
C ALA A 448 -5.89 -3.19 24.63
N CYS A 449 -5.23 -4.20 25.18
CA CYS A 449 -5.76 -5.56 25.22
C CYS A 449 -6.88 -5.61 26.26
N GLY A 450 -8.12 -5.77 25.80
CA GLY A 450 -9.30 -5.97 26.65
C GLY A 450 -9.98 -7.29 26.31
N ASN A 451 -10.21 -8.10 27.34
CA ASN A 451 -10.91 -9.38 27.32
C ASN A 451 -12.27 -9.32 26.62
N ALA A 452 -12.57 -10.32 25.79
CA ALA A 452 -13.94 -10.71 25.47
C ALA A 452 -14.09 -12.20 25.79
N GLY A 453 -14.87 -12.47 26.84
CA GLY A 453 -15.30 -13.79 27.25
C GLY A 453 -16.22 -14.43 26.21
N ALA A 454 -16.27 -15.75 26.28
CA ALA A 454 -17.11 -16.62 25.48
C ALA A 454 -18.60 -16.33 25.69
N ASP A 455 -19.39 -16.42 24.62
CA ASP A 455 -20.63 -17.19 24.65
C ASP A 455 -21.09 -17.60 23.25
N HIS A 456 -21.75 -18.76 23.24
CA HIS A 456 -21.99 -19.68 22.14
C HIS A 456 -22.85 -19.16 20.97
N ALA A 457 -22.44 -19.48 19.73
CA ALA A 457 -23.33 -19.55 18.58
C ALA A 457 -23.26 -20.96 17.95
N ASN A 458 -24.38 -21.67 18.08
CA ASN A 458 -24.62 -23.01 17.58
C ASN A 458 -25.22 -22.91 16.16
N VAL A 459 -24.48 -23.29 15.11
CA VAL A 459 -25.04 -23.49 13.76
C VAL A 459 -24.38 -24.71 13.13
N SER A 460 -25.14 -25.80 12.93
CA SER A 460 -25.34 -26.44 11.62
C SER A 460 -25.83 -27.89 11.75
N ARG A 461 -27.06 -28.14 11.31
CA ARG A 461 -27.50 -29.46 10.83
C ARG A 461 -28.16 -29.26 9.47
N GLY A 462 -27.75 -30.09 8.50
CA GLY A 462 -28.59 -30.43 7.35
C GLY A 462 -28.02 -30.04 5.97
N ARG A 463 -27.11 -30.85 5.44
CA ARG A 463 -27.03 -31.06 3.98
C ARG A 463 -27.19 -32.55 3.69
N THR A 464 -28.33 -32.85 3.08
CA THR A 464 -28.83 -34.18 2.74
C THR A 464 -28.21 -34.66 1.42
N ALA A 465 -28.06 -35.98 1.36
CA ALA A 465 -27.32 -36.76 0.38
C ALA A 465 -27.92 -36.79 -1.03
N LEU A 466 -27.02 -36.89 -2.01
CA LEU A 466 -27.22 -37.44 -3.33
C LEU A 466 -27.54 -38.94 -3.27
N ARG A 467 -28.50 -39.41 -4.07
CA ARG A 467 -28.61 -40.80 -4.52
C ARG A 467 -28.67 -40.88 -6.05
N PRO A 468 -28.11 -41.94 -6.67
CA PRO A 468 -28.00 -42.11 -8.12
C PRO A 468 -29.14 -42.97 -8.69
N ARG A 469 -29.38 -42.90 -10.02
CA ARG A 469 -29.93 -44.03 -10.79
C ARG A 469 -29.64 -43.93 -12.29
N SER A 470 -29.32 -45.08 -12.85
CA SER A 470 -28.77 -45.38 -14.17
C SER A 470 -29.83 -45.60 -15.26
N ARG A 471 -29.35 -45.49 -16.51
CA ARG A 471 -29.99 -45.72 -17.81
C ARG A 471 -30.66 -47.10 -17.98
N HIS A 472 -31.80 -47.16 -18.69
CA HIS A 472 -32.02 -48.15 -19.76
C HIS A 472 -33.18 -47.79 -20.73
N ASN A 473 -32.87 -47.91 -22.03
CA ASN A 473 -33.64 -48.32 -23.22
C ASN A 473 -34.96 -47.64 -23.66
N GLY A 474 -34.98 -47.23 -24.94
CA GLY A 474 -36.20 -47.09 -25.75
C GLY A 474 -36.11 -46.06 -26.88
N ARG A 475 -35.63 -46.46 -28.08
CA ARG A 475 -35.83 -45.74 -29.37
C ARG A 475 -37.34 -45.76 -29.78
N PRO A 476 -37.73 -45.27 -30.97
CA PRO A 476 -37.74 -43.91 -31.53
C PRO A 476 -39.16 -43.56 -32.08
N LEU A 477 -39.41 -42.37 -32.65
CA LEU A 477 -40.43 -42.06 -33.70
C LEU A 477 -40.36 -40.54 -33.99
N ARG A 478 -39.75 -40.10 -35.11
CA ARG A 478 -40.34 -39.79 -36.43
C ARG A 478 -41.31 -38.58 -36.47
N ARG A 479 -40.93 -37.63 -37.35
CA ARG A 479 -41.78 -36.71 -38.17
C ARG A 479 -42.44 -35.56 -37.40
N HIS A 480 -42.67 -34.35 -37.90
CA HIS A 480 -42.71 -33.76 -39.25
C HIS A 480 -42.54 -32.21 -39.10
N ASP A 481 -41.99 -31.57 -40.14
CA ASP A 481 -42.39 -30.30 -40.79
C ASP A 481 -42.88 -29.09 -39.95
N GLN A 482 -42.18 -27.95 -40.02
CA GLN A 482 -42.31 -26.83 -41.00
C GLN A 482 -43.37 -25.78 -40.66
N HIS A 483 -43.06 -24.56 -41.11
CA HIS A 483 -43.89 -23.35 -41.24
C HIS A 483 -44.18 -22.55 -39.94
N ARG A 484 -44.35 -21.22 -39.96
CA ARG A 484 -44.02 -20.04 -40.82
C ARG A 484 -44.73 -18.86 -40.12
N GLN A 485 -44.22 -17.63 -40.29
CA GLN A 485 -44.98 -16.34 -40.32
C GLN A 485 -45.62 -15.85 -39.00
N ARG A 486 -45.23 -14.68 -38.47
CA ARG A 486 -45.52 -13.27 -38.85
C ARG A 486 -46.87 -12.74 -38.34
N ARG A 487 -46.82 -11.45 -37.92
CA ARG A 487 -47.87 -10.49 -37.51
C ARG A 487 -48.16 -10.52 -36.00
N GLY A 488 -48.22 -9.41 -35.24
CA GLY A 488 -48.33 -7.98 -35.57
C GLY A 488 -49.63 -7.43 -34.98
N ALA A 489 -49.54 -6.61 -33.93
CA ALA A 489 -50.53 -5.62 -33.43
C ALA A 489 -49.90 -4.96 -32.16
N GLY A 490 -49.88 -3.65 -31.91
CA GLY A 490 -50.58 -2.51 -32.49
C GLY A 490 -51.67 -1.98 -31.56
N HIS A 491 -51.36 -0.99 -30.71
CA HIS A 491 -52.23 0.03 -30.06
C HIS A 491 -51.28 0.94 -29.22
N VAL A 492 -50.99 2.22 -29.48
CA VAL A 492 -51.74 3.47 -29.71
C VAL A 492 -52.64 3.90 -28.54
N LEU A 493 -52.18 4.88 -27.74
CA LEU A 493 -52.97 6.09 -27.41
C LEU A 493 -52.16 7.21 -26.71
N ARG A 494 -52.05 8.32 -27.46
CA ARG A 494 -52.08 9.76 -27.15
C ARG A 494 -51.08 10.47 -26.21
N LEU A 495 -50.40 11.40 -26.88
CA LEU A 495 -49.87 12.69 -26.44
C LEU A 495 -50.90 13.59 -25.74
N ASP A 496 -50.43 14.32 -24.73
CA ASP A 496 -50.74 15.74 -24.56
C ASP A 496 -49.52 16.47 -24.00
N GLY A 497 -49.17 17.58 -24.66
CA GLY A 497 -48.01 18.40 -24.33
C GLY A 497 -48.37 19.64 -23.51
N ARG A 498 -47.39 20.19 -22.81
CA ARG A 498 -47.13 21.65 -22.72
C ARG A 498 -45.82 21.91 -21.99
N ARG A 499 -44.84 22.45 -22.72
CA ARG A 499 -43.72 23.24 -22.18
C ARG A 499 -44.24 24.64 -21.87
N VAL A 500 -43.89 25.17 -20.70
CA VAL A 500 -43.84 26.62 -20.46
C VAL A 500 -42.48 26.93 -19.81
N LEU A 501 -41.77 27.86 -20.45
CA LEU A 501 -40.57 28.52 -19.97
C LEU A 501 -40.85 29.30 -18.68
N CYS A 502 -39.88 29.40 -17.78
CA CYS A 502 -39.60 30.67 -17.13
C CYS A 502 -38.11 30.79 -16.77
N ARG A 503 -37.49 31.87 -17.26
CA ARG A 503 -36.11 32.29 -17.02
C ARG A 503 -36.16 33.63 -16.26
N LYS A 504 -35.22 33.82 -15.34
CA LYS A 504 -34.55 35.10 -14.97
C LYS A 504 -35.09 35.96 -13.81
N SER A 505 -34.35 35.97 -12.70
CA SER A 505 -33.86 37.15 -11.91
C SER A 505 -33.07 36.60 -10.70
N GLY A 506 -31.82 36.94 -10.36
CA GLY A 506 -31.00 38.12 -10.62
C GLY A 506 -30.96 39.03 -9.39
N ARG A 507 -29.96 38.86 -8.49
CA ARG A 507 -29.36 39.80 -7.49
C ARG A 507 -28.46 38.98 -6.55
N ARG A 508 -27.11 38.96 -6.67
CA ARG A 508 -26.09 39.96 -6.28
C ARG A 508 -26.33 40.59 -4.90
N PHE A 509 -25.50 40.19 -3.94
CA PHE A 509 -25.02 41.03 -2.83
C PHE A 509 -23.49 40.91 -2.82
N GLU A 510 -22.84 41.88 -3.46
CA GLU A 510 -21.52 42.37 -3.07
C GLU A 510 -21.77 43.60 -2.20
N THR A 511 -21.14 43.65 -1.03
CA THR A 511 -20.90 44.91 -0.33
C THR A 511 -19.40 44.97 -0.07
N ALA A 512 -18.72 45.81 -0.85
CA ALA A 512 -17.35 46.24 -0.62
C ALA A 512 -17.39 47.65 -0.03
N ALA A 513 -16.61 47.89 1.02
CA ALA A 513 -16.08 49.20 1.41
C ALA A 513 -14.88 48.93 2.34
N LEU A 514 -13.64 49.08 1.84
CA LEU A 514 -12.83 50.32 1.86
C LEU A 514 -12.20 50.59 3.23
N LEU A 515 -10.87 50.36 3.36
CA LEU A 515 -9.86 51.39 3.62
C LEU A 515 -8.46 50.79 3.92
N ARG A 516 -7.60 50.88 2.89
CA ARG A 516 -6.15 51.20 2.81
C ARG A 516 -5.07 50.69 3.81
N PRO A 517 -3.81 50.60 3.31
CA PRO A 517 -2.69 49.89 3.91
C PRO A 517 -1.75 50.80 4.72
N VAL A 518 -0.96 50.21 5.62
CA VAL A 518 0.25 50.84 6.17
C VAL A 518 1.47 49.97 5.83
N ARG A 519 2.48 50.65 5.31
CA ARG A 519 3.78 50.14 4.87
C ARG A 519 4.81 50.29 6.01
N ALA A 520 5.69 49.29 6.11
CA ALA A 520 7.12 49.37 6.43
C ALA A 520 7.63 49.69 7.85
N VAL A 521 8.80 49.08 8.12
CA VAL A 521 9.94 49.36 9.06
C VAL A 521 10.25 48.04 9.81
N ALA A 522 11.20 47.21 9.37
CA ALA A 522 12.67 47.31 9.51
C ALA A 522 13.20 47.16 10.96
N ALA A 523 13.92 46.03 11.16
CA ALA A 523 15.17 45.88 11.90
C ALA A 523 15.18 45.51 13.42
N VAL A 524 16.09 44.55 13.70
CA VAL A 524 16.88 44.28 14.93
C VAL A 524 16.16 43.71 16.16
N ASP A 525 16.31 42.41 16.42
CA ASP A 525 17.31 41.81 17.35
C ASP A 525 17.48 40.31 17.04
#